data_AF-A0A1Y4MR70-F1
#
_entry.id   AF-A0A1Y4MR70-F1
#
_cell.length_a   1.000
_cell.length_b   1.000
_cell.length_c   1.000
_cell.angle_alpha   90.00
_cell.angle_beta   90.00
_cell.angle_gamma   90.00
#
_symmetry.space_group_name_H-M   'P 1'
#
loop_
_entity.id
_entity.type
_entity.pdbx_description
1 polymer ?
#
loop_
_entity_poly.entity_id
_entity_poly.type
_entity_poly.pdbx_seq_one_letter_code
_entity_poly.pdbx_strand_id
1 'polypeptide(L)'
;MVFATEKDCPDLLARLGEESWTASQKHKKKYAYSMVSWVKNRIVTAETCGDMLLLRVSAVLKSCNKDRIEGIMEKVSLREDGEYQYSCRELMSFFLVEITAYLPLDFEQQQAEIDLLFERLDNLLKMAGN
;
A
#
# COMPACT_ATOMS: atom_id res chain seq x y z
N MET A 1 17.55 3.08 -6.84
CA MET A 1 16.76 2.31 -5.85
C MET A 1 16.67 0.85 -6.30
N VAL A 2 16.54 -0.09 -5.38
CA VAL A 2 16.47 -1.54 -5.65
C VAL A 2 15.14 -2.08 -5.15
N PHE A 3 14.34 -2.64 -6.06
CA PHE A 3 13.05 -3.25 -5.74
C PHE A 3 13.22 -4.69 -5.26
N ALA A 4 12.35 -5.11 -4.35
CA ALA A 4 12.18 -6.52 -4.01
C ALA A 4 11.26 -7.21 -5.02
N THR A 5 11.38 -8.53 -5.09
CA THR A 5 10.51 -9.43 -5.86
C THR A 5 9.71 -10.31 -4.91
N GLU A 6 8.66 -10.95 -5.40
CA GLU A 6 7.83 -11.86 -4.60
C GLU A 6 8.66 -12.92 -3.87
N LYS A 7 9.67 -13.47 -4.55
CA LYS A 7 10.59 -14.48 -3.99
C LYS A 7 11.42 -13.97 -2.82
N ASP A 8 11.63 -12.66 -2.72
CA ASP A 8 12.36 -12.05 -1.62
C ASP A 8 11.49 -11.82 -0.38
N CYS A 9 10.16 -11.90 -0.53
CA CYS A 9 9.21 -11.36 0.43
C CYS A 9 8.18 -12.37 1.00
N PRO A 10 8.44 -13.69 1.14
CA PRO A 10 7.44 -14.61 1.66
C PRO A 10 7.02 -14.25 3.10
N ASP A 11 7.98 -13.95 3.97
CA ASP A 11 7.69 -13.60 5.37
C ASP A 11 7.03 -12.22 5.49
N LEU A 12 7.40 -11.28 4.61
CA LEU A 12 6.77 -9.96 4.54
C LEU A 12 5.29 -10.09 4.16
N LEU A 13 4.95 -10.93 3.17
CA LEU A 13 3.56 -11.18 2.77
C LEU A 13 2.76 -11.81 3.91
N ALA A 14 3.33 -12.80 4.60
CA ALA A 14 2.69 -13.41 5.77
C ALA A 14 2.44 -12.38 6.89
N ARG A 15 3.44 -11.53 7.18
CA ARG A 15 3.33 -10.48 8.18
C ARG A 15 2.26 -9.43 7.85
N LEU A 16 2.23 -8.98 6.60
CA LEU A 16 1.20 -8.05 6.13
C LEU A 16 -0.20 -8.69 6.17
N GLY A 17 -0.30 -9.99 5.88
CA GLY A 17 -1.54 -10.74 6.01
C GLY A 17 -2.06 -10.76 7.45
N GLU A 18 -1.17 -11.01 8.42
CA GLU A 18 -1.52 -10.96 9.85
C GLU A 18 -1.95 -9.55 10.29
N GLU A 19 -1.21 -8.51 9.89
CA GLU A 19 -1.56 -7.11 10.17
C GLU A 19 -2.93 -6.75 9.62
N SER A 20 -3.17 -7.12 8.36
CA SER A 20 -4.40 -6.82 7.65
C SER A 20 -5.61 -7.53 8.25
N TRP A 21 -5.45 -8.82 8.57
CA TRP A 21 -6.48 -9.59 9.24
C TRP A 21 -6.81 -9.01 10.62
N THR A 22 -5.78 -8.71 11.41
CA THR A 22 -5.95 -8.14 12.76
C THR A 22 -6.65 -6.79 12.71
N ALA A 23 -6.31 -5.94 11.74
CA ALA A 23 -6.99 -4.65 11.54
C ALA A 23 -8.47 -4.86 11.19
N SER A 24 -8.76 -5.74 10.22
CA SER A 24 -10.13 -6.01 9.78
C SER A 24 -11.04 -6.48 10.92
N GLN A 25 -10.52 -7.31 11.83
CA GLN A 25 -11.26 -7.82 12.98
C GLN A 25 -11.57 -6.75 14.04
N LYS A 26 -10.71 -5.73 14.19
CA LYS A 26 -10.93 -4.63 15.13
C LYS A 26 -12.10 -3.75 14.69
N HIS A 27 -12.27 -3.55 13.40
CA HIS A 27 -13.19 -2.54 12.87
C HIS A 27 -14.56 -3.09 12.44
N LYS A 28 -14.72 -4.39 12.13
CA LYS A 28 -16.05 -4.97 11.81
C LYS A 28 -16.13 -6.48 12.03
N LYS A 29 -16.36 -6.92 13.28
CA LYS A 29 -16.36 -8.35 13.68
C LYS A 29 -17.28 -9.28 12.87
N LYS A 30 -18.39 -8.79 12.31
CA LYS A 30 -19.39 -9.62 11.60
C LYS A 30 -19.05 -9.87 10.13
N TYR A 31 -18.26 -8.98 9.49
CA TYR A 31 -17.97 -9.01 8.06
C TYR A 31 -16.49 -8.68 7.78
N ALA A 32 -15.59 -9.10 8.66
CA ALA A 32 -14.16 -8.85 8.51
C ALA A 32 -13.65 -9.50 7.22
N TYR A 33 -13.04 -8.71 6.36
CA TYR A 33 -12.38 -9.16 5.14
C TYR A 33 -10.95 -8.63 5.12
N SER A 34 -10.04 -9.47 4.65
CA SER A 34 -8.63 -9.17 4.48
C SER A 34 -8.09 -9.97 3.31
N MET A 35 -7.27 -9.32 2.49
CA MET A 35 -6.53 -9.92 1.39
C MET A 35 -5.16 -9.25 1.29
N VAL A 36 -4.14 -10.07 1.05
CA VAL A 36 -2.78 -9.63 0.71
C VAL A 36 -2.31 -10.47 -0.47
N SER A 37 -1.84 -9.82 -1.53
CA SER A 37 -1.37 -10.51 -2.73
C SER A 37 -0.22 -9.76 -3.38
N TRP A 38 0.69 -10.51 -4.00
CA TRP A 38 1.69 -9.93 -4.89
C TRP A 38 1.09 -9.82 -6.29
N VAL A 39 0.95 -8.60 -6.81
CA VAL A 39 0.36 -8.32 -8.12
C VAL A 39 1.38 -7.57 -8.96
N LYS A 40 1.77 -8.16 -10.10
CA LYS A 40 2.86 -7.67 -10.96
C LYS A 40 4.16 -7.51 -10.14
N ASN A 41 4.51 -6.29 -9.76
CA ASN A 41 5.72 -5.93 -9.02
C ASN A 41 5.41 -5.14 -7.73
N ARG A 42 4.20 -5.26 -7.20
CA ARG A 42 3.73 -4.58 -5.98
C ARG A 42 3.00 -5.54 -5.07
N ILE A 43 2.86 -5.16 -3.81
CA ILE A 43 1.93 -5.81 -2.89
C ILE A 43 0.62 -5.03 -2.90
N VAL A 44 -0.49 -5.72 -3.05
CA VAL A 44 -1.85 -5.19 -2.88
C VAL A 44 -2.42 -5.76 -1.60
N THR A 45 -2.89 -4.88 -0.71
CA THR A 45 -3.64 -5.25 0.49
C THR A 45 -5.03 -4.64 0.43
N ALA A 46 -6.05 -5.41 0.79
CA ALA A 46 -7.43 -4.92 0.89
C ALA A 46 -8.04 -5.43 2.18
N GLU A 47 -8.62 -4.54 2.99
CA GLU A 47 -9.21 -4.89 4.27
C GLU A 47 -10.43 -4.06 4.62
N THR A 48 -11.34 -4.63 5.39
CA THR A 48 -12.49 -3.86 5.90
C THR A 48 -12.05 -2.94 7.04
N CYS A 49 -12.35 -1.66 6.93
CA CYS A 49 -12.18 -0.66 7.98
C CYS A 49 -13.52 0.02 8.25
N GLY A 50 -14.29 -0.51 9.21
CA GLY A 50 -15.63 -0.06 9.51
C GLY A 50 -16.56 -0.33 8.34
N ASP A 51 -17.20 0.72 7.81
CA ASP A 51 -18.07 0.63 6.63
C ASP A 51 -17.34 0.91 5.30
N MET A 52 -16.01 0.94 5.34
CA MET A 52 -15.16 1.17 4.18
C MET A 52 -14.28 -0.05 3.88
N LEU A 53 -13.85 -0.16 2.63
CA LEU A 53 -12.75 -0.97 2.15
C LEU A 53 -11.50 -0.11 2.10
N LEU A 54 -10.44 -0.55 2.76
CA LEU A 54 -9.13 0.08 2.75
C LEU A 54 -8.26 -0.68 1.75
N LEU A 55 -8.05 -0.09 0.58
CA LEU A 55 -7.26 -0.65 -0.51
C LEU A 55 -5.89 0.03 -0.53
N ARG A 56 -4.81 -0.75 -0.48
CA ARG A 56 -3.44 -0.22 -0.47
C ARG A 56 -2.56 -0.93 -1.46
N VAL A 57 -1.77 -0.14 -2.19
CA VAL A 57 -0.70 -0.63 -3.09
C VAL A 57 0.64 -0.22 -2.49
N SER A 58 1.56 -1.19 -2.42
CA SER A 58 2.86 -1.02 -1.79
C SER A 58 4.00 -1.40 -2.75
N ALA A 59 4.97 -0.50 -2.90
CA ALA A 59 6.26 -0.81 -3.48
C ALA A 59 7.22 -1.23 -2.38
N VAL A 60 7.93 -2.33 -2.60
CA VAL A 60 8.87 -2.88 -1.62
C VAL A 60 10.29 -2.63 -2.10
N LEU A 61 11.07 -1.89 -1.32
CA LEU A 61 12.43 -1.50 -1.64
C LEU A 61 13.42 -2.19 -0.70
N LYS A 62 14.40 -2.88 -1.28
CA LYS A 62 15.57 -3.45 -0.57
C LYS A 62 16.57 -2.37 -0.18
N SER A 63 16.71 -1.36 -1.03
CA SER A 63 17.66 -0.26 -0.83
C SER A 63 17.19 0.98 -1.59
N CYS A 64 17.18 2.12 -0.91
CA CYS A 64 16.76 3.41 -1.43
C CYS A 64 17.33 4.55 -0.60
N ASN A 65 17.19 5.78 -1.09
CA ASN A 65 17.39 6.98 -0.29
C ASN A 65 16.06 7.29 0.42
N LYS A 66 15.96 6.91 1.70
CA LYS A 66 14.73 6.99 2.51
C LYS A 66 14.28 8.44 2.67
N ASP A 67 15.17 9.33 3.12
CA ASP A 67 14.91 10.76 3.31
C ASP A 67 14.33 11.41 2.04
N ARG A 68 14.85 11.03 0.88
CA ARG A 68 14.34 11.54 -0.39
C ARG A 68 12.92 11.06 -0.68
N ILE A 69 12.64 9.77 -0.47
CA ILE A 69 11.30 9.23 -0.70
C ILE A 69 10.31 9.85 0.29
N GLU A 70 10.68 9.90 1.57
CA GLU A 70 9.89 10.53 2.64
C GLU A 70 9.55 11.98 2.29
N GLY A 71 10.55 12.78 1.87
CA GLY A 71 10.32 14.17 1.49
C GLY A 71 9.47 14.35 0.23
N ILE A 72 9.44 13.38 -0.69
CA ILE A 72 8.53 13.41 -1.84
C ILE A 72 7.12 13.01 -1.40
N MET A 73 6.99 11.96 -0.59
CA MET A 73 5.72 11.47 -0.04
C MET A 73 5.02 12.57 0.75
N GLU A 74 5.73 13.29 1.61
CA GLU A 74 5.21 14.43 2.37
C GLU A 74 4.68 15.52 1.43
N LYS A 75 5.45 15.91 0.41
CA LYS A 75 5.02 16.93 -0.56
C LYS A 75 3.79 16.53 -1.35
N VAL A 76 3.66 15.27 -1.74
CA VAL A 76 2.48 14.77 -2.44
C VAL A 76 1.29 14.71 -1.49
N SER A 77 1.48 14.22 -0.27
CA SER A 77 0.43 14.18 0.75
C SER A 77 -0.12 15.57 1.09
N LEU A 78 0.70 16.62 1.08
CA LEU A 78 0.27 18.00 1.31
C LEU A 78 -0.55 18.60 0.15
N ARG A 79 -0.50 17.99 -1.03
CA ARG A 79 -1.23 18.44 -2.23
C ARG A 79 -2.48 17.61 -2.50
N GLU A 80 -2.65 16.49 -1.80
CA GLU A 80 -3.79 15.61 -1.99
C GLU A 80 -5.00 16.13 -1.21
N ASP A 81 -6.16 16.14 -1.85
CA ASP A 81 -7.41 16.65 -1.27
C ASP A 81 -8.07 15.65 -0.28
N GLY A 82 -7.30 14.68 0.21
CA GLY A 82 -7.73 13.69 1.20
C GLY A 82 -8.30 12.40 0.61
N GLU A 83 -8.33 12.24 -0.72
CA GLU A 83 -8.78 10.99 -1.38
C GLU A 83 -7.83 9.81 -1.13
N TYR A 84 -6.52 10.10 -1.08
CA TYR A 84 -5.47 9.10 -0.92
C TYR A 84 -4.58 9.42 0.26
N GLN A 85 -4.16 8.37 0.97
CA GLN A 85 -3.15 8.47 2.00
C GLN A 85 -1.82 7.91 1.49
N TYR A 86 -0.79 8.73 1.58
CA TYR A 86 0.58 8.37 1.24
C TYR A 86 1.33 8.05 2.53
N SER A 87 1.90 6.86 2.64
CA SER A 87 2.71 6.46 3.80
C SER A 87 3.96 5.70 3.38
N CYS A 88 4.99 5.76 4.21
CA CYS A 88 6.13 4.89 4.08
C CYS A 88 6.53 4.35 5.45
N ARG A 89 7.09 3.14 5.48
CA ARG A 89 7.50 2.48 6.71
C ARG A 89 8.56 1.42 6.46
N GLU A 90 9.36 1.17 7.49
CA GLU A 90 10.26 0.03 7.53
C GLU A 90 9.56 -1.19 8.12
N LEU A 91 9.64 -2.32 7.42
CA LEU A 91 9.09 -3.59 7.88
C LEU A 91 9.97 -4.74 7.41
N MET A 92 10.42 -5.58 8.34
CA MET A 92 11.26 -6.76 8.05
C MET A 92 12.48 -6.46 7.16
N SER A 93 13.17 -5.35 7.45
CA SER A 93 14.33 -4.84 6.67
C SER A 93 14.02 -4.35 5.26
N PHE A 94 12.74 -4.27 4.87
CA PHE A 94 12.30 -3.60 3.66
C PHE A 94 11.77 -2.21 3.96
N PHE A 95 11.92 -1.31 2.98
CA PHE A 95 11.25 -0.01 3.01
C PHE A 95 10.03 -0.07 2.10
N LEU A 96 8.85 0.10 2.68
CA LEU A 96 7.57 0.08 1.98
C LEU A 96 7.15 1.51 1.66
N VAL A 97 6.76 1.74 0.42
CA VAL A 97 6.15 2.99 -0.05
C VAL A 97 4.73 2.66 -0.46
N GLU A 98 3.76 3.26 0.21
CA GLU A 98 2.37 2.81 0.22
C GLU A 98 1.45 3.97 -0.19
N ILE A 99 0.47 3.67 -1.04
CA ILE A 99 -0.68 4.55 -1.28
C ILE A 99 -1.93 3.79 -0.90
N THR A 100 -2.78 4.41 -0.10
CA THR A 100 -4.02 3.84 0.42
C THR A 100 -5.22 4.65 -0.05
N ALA A 101 -6.24 3.99 -0.57
CA ALA A 101 -7.56 4.54 -0.87
C ALA A 101 -8.59 3.98 0.13
N TYR A 102 -9.55 4.83 0.49
CA TYR A 102 -10.70 4.46 1.33
C TYR A 102 -11.95 4.43 0.46
N LEU A 103 -12.47 3.25 0.20
CA LEU A 103 -13.56 3.03 -0.74
C LEU A 103 -14.82 2.54 -0.01
N PRO A 104 -16.02 2.80 -0.53
CA PRO A 104 -17.22 2.09 -0.09
C PRO A 104 -17.06 0.57 -0.25
N LEU A 105 -17.69 -0.23 0.64
CA LEU A 105 -17.59 -1.70 0.58
C LEU A 105 -18.18 -2.31 -0.70
N ASP A 106 -19.15 -1.63 -1.31
CA ASP A 106 -19.84 -2.00 -2.55
C ASP A 106 -19.19 -1.37 -3.80
N PHE A 107 -17.99 -0.79 -3.67
CA PHE A 107 -17.29 -0.19 -4.79
C PHE A 107 -17.00 -1.23 -5.88
N GLU A 108 -17.59 -1.03 -7.07
CA GLU A 108 -17.54 -2.00 -8.17
C GLU A 108 -16.27 -1.86 -9.03
N GLN A 109 -15.57 -0.71 -8.99
CA GLN A 109 -14.44 -0.40 -9.87
C GLN A 109 -13.07 -0.66 -9.24
N GLN A 110 -12.97 -1.63 -8.32
CA GLN A 110 -11.74 -1.91 -7.55
C GLN A 110 -10.51 -2.11 -8.44
N GLN A 111 -10.64 -2.78 -9.59
CA GLN A 111 -9.51 -2.99 -10.49
C GLN A 111 -9.00 -1.67 -11.10
N ALA A 112 -9.91 -0.77 -11.49
CA ALA A 112 -9.52 0.54 -12.03
C ALA A 112 -8.80 1.37 -10.96
N GLU A 113 -9.27 1.29 -9.71
CA GLU A 113 -8.63 1.94 -8.56
C GLU A 113 -7.24 1.38 -8.29
N ILE A 114 -7.07 0.04 -8.33
CA ILE A 114 -5.76 -0.59 -8.22
C ILE A 114 -4.82 -0.06 -9.30
N ASP A 115 -5.26 -0.03 -10.57
CA ASP A 115 -4.41 0.45 -11.67
C ASP A 115 -4.03 1.93 -11.51
N LEU A 116 -4.94 2.78 -11.00
CA LEU A 116 -4.64 4.18 -10.67
C LEU A 116 -3.60 4.30 -9.54
N LEU A 117 -3.75 3.52 -8.47
CA LEU A 117 -2.80 3.48 -7.36
C LEU A 117 -1.40 3.02 -7.83
N PHE A 118 -1.34 2.04 -8.74
CA PHE A 118 -0.09 1.63 -9.38
C PHE A 118 0.56 2.78 -10.15
N GLU A 119 -0.20 3.49 -10.99
CA GLU A 119 0.31 4.61 -11.78
C GLU A 119 0.84 5.74 -10.88
N ARG A 120 0.07 6.14 -9.85
CA ARG A 120 0.47 7.17 -8.90
C ARG A 120 1.76 6.81 -8.18
N LEU A 121 1.86 5.57 -7.70
CA LEU A 121 3.05 5.09 -7.01
C LEU A 121 4.27 5.04 -7.94
N ASP A 122 4.09 4.60 -9.19
CA ASP A 122 5.16 4.59 -10.19
C ASP A 122 5.67 6.00 -10.51
N ASN A 123 4.76 6.96 -10.66
CA ASN A 123 5.13 8.36 -10.90
C ASN A 123 5.87 8.94 -9.70
N LEU A 124 5.45 8.62 -8.48
CA LEU A 124 6.13 9.01 -7.25
C LEU A 124 7.56 8.47 -7.18
N LEU A 125 7.73 7.18 -7.46
CA LEU A 125 9.03 6.52 -7.41
C LEU A 125 9.95 7.00 -8.54
N LYS A 126 9.43 7.38 -9.71
CA LYS A 126 10.23 8.04 -10.77
C LYS A 126 10.79 9.38 -10.29
N MET A 127 10.00 10.19 -9.58
CA MET A 127 10.50 11.46 -8.99
C MET A 127 11.60 11.24 -7.95
N ALA A 128 11.54 10.11 -7.24
CA ALA A 128 12.54 9.73 -6.25
C ALA A 128 13.81 9.11 -6.85
N GLY A 129 13.71 8.51 -8.04
CA GLY A 129 14.81 7.83 -8.73
C GLY A 129 15.67 8.72 -9.63
N ASN A 130 15.12 9.84 -10.12
CA ASN A 130 15.86 10.88 -10.86
C ASN A 130 16.81 11.68 -9.97
#